data_AF-A0A5E7H9G7-F1
#
_entry.id   AF-A0A5E7H9G7-F1
#
_cell.length_a   1.000
_cell.length_b   1.000
_cell.length_c   1.000
_cell.angle_alpha   90.00
_cell.angle_beta   90.00
_cell.angle_gamma   90.00
#
_symmetry.space_group_name_H-M   'P 1'
#
loop_
_entity.id
_entity.type
_entity.pdbx_description
1 polymer ?
#
loop_
_entity_poly.entity_id
_entity_poly.type
_entity_poly.pdbx_seq_one_letter_code
_entity_poly.pdbx_strand_id
1 'polypeptide(L)'
;MNWNKLIAASFFAVLNVAAFSAHADVQVPAQSTAYGTHLDIKKVVSIVDNGGACGIVDARLTYLDSSGMQKVAGYKKFAECANQGG
;
A
#
# COMPACT_ATOMS: atom_id res chain seq x y z
N MET A 1 22.52 22.31 51.29
CA MET A 1 21.55 21.91 50.23
C MET A 1 21.93 20.52 49.74
N ASN A 2 21.09 19.51 49.95
CA ASN A 2 21.39 18.10 49.60
C ASN A 2 21.34 17.89 48.07
N TRP A 3 22.51 17.81 47.45
CA TRP A 3 22.71 17.75 45.99
C TRP A 3 22.11 16.49 45.33
N ASN A 4 21.86 15.42 46.10
CA ASN A 4 21.32 14.16 45.61
C ASN A 4 19.86 14.26 45.12
N LYS A 5 19.16 15.38 45.37
CA LYS A 5 17.77 15.58 44.95
C LYS A 5 17.61 16.27 43.59
N LEU A 6 18.70 16.79 43.00
CA LEU A 6 18.64 17.48 41.70
C LEU A 6 18.80 16.55 40.50
N ILE A 7 19.13 15.27 40.70
CA ILE A 7 19.26 14.28 39.61
C ILE A 7 17.90 13.63 39.29
N ALA A 8 16.92 13.70 40.20
CA ALA A 8 15.66 12.97 40.09
C ALA A 8 14.57 13.67 39.26
N ALA A 9 14.80 14.87 38.72
CA ALA A 9 13.73 15.68 38.13
C ALA A 9 13.80 15.90 36.60
N SER A 10 14.78 15.34 35.89
CA SER A 10 15.05 15.76 34.50
C SER A 10 14.94 14.66 33.43
N PHE A 11 14.35 13.50 33.71
CA PHE A 11 14.43 12.35 32.78
C PHE A 11 13.15 11.99 32.03
N PHE A 12 12.08 12.80 32.11
CA PHE A 12 10.80 12.49 31.44
C PHE A 12 10.38 13.48 30.35
N ALA A 13 11.22 14.46 30.00
CA ALA A 13 10.77 15.56 29.13
C ALA A 13 11.02 15.35 27.62
N VAL A 14 11.68 14.27 27.17
CA VAL A 14 12.03 14.12 25.74
C VAL A 14 11.71 12.72 25.22
N LEU A 15 10.44 12.32 25.25
CA LEU A 15 10.00 11.10 24.54
C LEU A 15 8.71 11.25 23.73
N ASN A 16 8.30 12.49 23.43
CA ASN A 16 7.20 12.76 22.50
C ASN A 16 7.73 13.26 21.14
N VAL A 17 8.72 12.58 20.56
CA VAL A 17 8.98 12.73 19.13
C VAL A 17 7.94 11.88 18.42
N ALA A 18 7.03 12.59 17.78
CA ALA A 18 5.89 12.11 17.04
C ALA A 18 6.22 10.91 16.14
N ALA A 19 5.51 9.81 16.38
CA ALA A 19 5.27 8.82 15.34
C ALA A 19 4.29 9.44 14.33
N PHE A 20 4.79 10.36 13.50
CA PHE A 20 4.12 10.69 12.25
C PHE A 20 4.19 9.41 11.42
N SER A 21 3.09 8.68 11.35
CA SER A 21 2.88 7.77 10.24
C SER A 21 2.88 8.63 8.99
N ALA A 22 4.05 8.72 8.36
CA ALA A 22 4.17 9.25 7.02
C ALA A 22 3.43 8.27 6.11
N HIS A 23 2.12 8.45 6.02
CA HIS A 23 1.36 8.03 4.84
C HIS A 23 1.79 8.99 3.73
N ALA A 24 3.06 8.88 3.33
CA ALA A 24 3.45 9.35 2.03
C ALA A 24 2.55 8.55 1.09
N ASP A 25 1.71 9.27 0.35
CA ASP A 25 1.09 8.78 -0.88
C ASP A 25 2.24 8.53 -1.86
N VAL A 26 3.09 7.56 -1.53
CA VAL A 26 4.05 7.00 -2.45
C VAL A 26 3.14 6.35 -3.45
N GLN A 27 3.01 6.96 -4.63
CA GLN A 27 2.52 6.27 -5.80
C GLN A 27 3.45 5.09 -6.02
N VAL A 28 3.12 3.97 -5.35
CA VAL A 28 3.88 2.74 -5.45
C VAL A 28 3.81 2.38 -6.93
N PRO A 29 4.95 2.37 -7.64
CA PRO A 29 4.96 2.01 -9.04
C PRO A 29 4.41 0.59 -9.14
N ALA A 30 3.54 0.36 -10.11
CA ALA A 30 3.00 -0.98 -10.32
C ALA A 30 4.17 -1.90 -10.67
N GLN A 31 4.40 -2.92 -9.85
CA GLN A 31 5.42 -3.92 -10.14
C GLN A 31 4.82 -4.92 -11.11
N SER A 32 5.43 -5.09 -12.29
CA SER A 32 5.02 -6.11 -13.25
C SER A 32 5.17 -7.48 -12.62
N THR A 33 4.05 -8.09 -12.25
CA THR A 33 4.04 -9.37 -11.55
C THR A 33 3.87 -10.50 -12.55
N ALA A 34 4.72 -11.51 -12.47
CA ALA A 34 4.61 -12.69 -13.34
C ALA A 34 3.33 -13.47 -13.03
N TYR A 35 2.69 -14.00 -14.07
CA TYR A 35 1.52 -14.85 -13.91
C TYR A 35 1.85 -16.09 -13.04
N GLY A 36 0.97 -16.41 -12.09
CA GLY A 36 1.18 -17.51 -11.14
C GLY A 36 1.98 -17.15 -9.88
N THR A 37 2.43 -15.89 -9.73
CA THR A 37 3.05 -15.43 -8.49
C THR A 37 2.04 -15.43 -7.35
N HIS A 38 2.39 -16.06 -6.23
CA HIS A 38 1.58 -16.00 -5.02
C HIS A 38 1.77 -14.64 -4.32
N LEU A 39 0.73 -13.80 -4.36
CA LEU A 39 0.72 -12.50 -3.67
C LEU A 39 0.19 -12.67 -2.25
N ASP A 40 0.89 -12.11 -1.26
CA ASP A 40 0.41 -12.01 0.11
C ASP A 40 -0.65 -10.90 0.20
N ILE A 41 -1.88 -11.20 -0.19
CA ILE A 41 -2.99 -10.25 -0.19
C ILE A 41 -3.85 -10.47 1.05
N LYS A 42 -3.85 -9.50 1.97
CA LYS A 42 -4.77 -9.47 3.11
C LYS A 42 -6.06 -8.73 2.78
N LYS A 43 -5.98 -7.65 2.00
CA LYS A 43 -7.16 -6.85 1.60
C LYS A 43 -6.96 -6.21 0.24
N VAL A 44 -7.92 -6.38 -0.66
CA VAL A 44 -7.98 -5.63 -1.93
C VAL A 44 -8.47 -4.20 -1.65
N VAL A 45 -7.73 -3.21 -2.16
CA VAL A 45 -8.07 -1.78 -2.02
C VAL A 45 -8.76 -1.29 -3.29
N SER A 46 -8.16 -1.54 -4.46
CA SER A 46 -8.74 -1.16 -5.74
C SER A 46 -8.19 -2.01 -6.89
N ILE A 47 -8.99 -2.12 -7.94
CA ILE A 47 -8.59 -2.68 -9.22
C ILE A 47 -8.97 -1.65 -10.27
N VAL A 48 -8.00 -1.28 -11.11
CA VAL A 48 -8.20 -0.36 -12.23
C VAL A 48 -7.61 -1.02 -13.46
N ASP A 49 -8.37 -1.08 -14.55
CA ASP A 49 -7.86 -1.46 -15.85
C ASP A 49 -8.02 -0.31 -16.85
N ASN A 50 -7.17 -0.30 -17.87
CA ASN A 50 -7.31 0.63 -18.99
C ASN A 50 -8.36 0.07 -19.97
N GLY A 51 -9.60 -0.05 -19.47
CA GLY A 51 -10.75 -0.60 -20.19
C GLY A 51 -11.27 0.36 -21.25
N GLY A 52 -10.77 0.21 -22.47
CA GLY A 52 -11.27 0.94 -23.65
C GLY A 52 -11.27 0.13 -24.94
N ALA A 53 -10.51 -0.96 -25.01
CA ALA A 53 -10.43 -1.83 -26.17
C ALA A 53 -10.72 -3.27 -25.77
N CYS A 54 -11.44 -3.99 -26.63
CA CYS A 54 -11.62 -5.42 -26.50
C CYS A 54 -10.29 -6.16 -26.75
N GLY A 55 -9.88 -7.01 -25.80
CA GLY A 55 -8.63 -7.77 -25.89
C GLY A 55 -7.91 -7.88 -24.55
N ILE A 56 -6.60 -8.10 -24.61
CA ILE A 56 -5.72 -8.13 -23.43
C ILE A 56 -5.37 -6.70 -23.05
N VAL A 57 -5.68 -6.30 -21.82
CA VAL A 57 -5.44 -4.95 -21.28
C VAL A 57 -4.57 -5.01 -20.03
N ASP A 58 -3.84 -3.92 -19.78
CA ASP A 58 -3.13 -3.71 -18.52
C ASP A 58 -4.11 -3.37 -17.40
N ALA A 59 -3.88 -3.99 -16.25
CA ALA A 59 -4.61 -3.81 -15.02
C ALA A 59 -3.66 -3.60 -13.84
N ARG A 60 -4.16 -2.87 -12.84
CA ARG A 60 -3.44 -2.48 -11.64
C ARG A 60 -4.27 -2.87 -10.43
N LEU A 61 -3.73 -3.78 -9.62
CA LEU A 61 -4.29 -4.21 -8.34
C LEU A 61 -3.55 -3.48 -7.21
N THR A 62 -4.26 -2.66 -6.45
CA THR A 62 -3.77 -2.07 -5.20
C THR A 62 -4.31 -2.88 -4.03
N TYR A 63 -3.44 -3.30 -3.11
CA TYR A 63 -3.81 -4.18 -2.00
C TYR A 63 -2.99 -3.88 -0.74
N LEU A 64 -3.48 -4.33 0.42
CA LEU A 64 -2.72 -4.41 1.66
C LEU A 64 -2.20 -5.83 1.85
N ASP A 65 -0.92 -5.97 2.15
CA ASP A 65 -0.31 -7.25 2.51
C ASP A 65 -0.60 -7.66 3.97
N SER A 66 -0.12 -8.84 4.40
CA SER A 66 -0.36 -9.33 5.76
C SER A 66 0.14 -8.38 6.86
N SER A 67 1.22 -7.64 6.57
CA SER A 67 1.82 -6.62 7.44
C SER A 67 1.03 -5.30 7.48
N GLY A 68 0.03 -5.15 6.61
CA GLY A 68 -0.76 -3.93 6.48
C GLY A 68 -0.13 -2.87 5.58
N MET A 69 0.92 -3.20 4.83
CA MET A 69 1.57 -2.29 3.90
C MET A 69 0.86 -2.31 2.54
N GLN A 70 0.69 -1.12 1.95
CA GLN A 70 0.08 -0.98 0.63
C GLN A 70 1.07 -1.36 -0.47
N LYS A 71 0.61 -2.22 -1.38
CA LYS A 71 1.35 -2.74 -2.53
C LYS A 71 0.52 -2.58 -3.79
N VAL A 72 1.22 -2.59 -4.93
CA VAL A 72 0.60 -2.47 -6.25
C VAL A 72 1.19 -3.51 -7.18
N ALA A 73 0.34 -4.42 -7.66
CA ALA A 73 0.67 -5.38 -8.70
C ALA A 73 0.13 -4.91 -10.05
N GLY A 74 1.01 -4.81 -11.05
CA GLY A 74 0.65 -4.64 -12.45
C GLY A 74 0.58 -6.00 -13.15
N TYR A 75 -0.50 -6.24 -13.89
CA TYR A 75 -0.74 -7.50 -14.60
C TYR A 75 -1.58 -7.25 -15.86
N LYS A 76 -1.69 -8.27 -16.72
CA LYS A 76 -2.56 -8.24 -17.90
C LYS A 76 -3.78 -9.14 -17.67
N LYS A 77 -4.96 -8.67 -18.07
CA LYS A 77 -6.22 -9.44 -18.05
C LYS A 77 -6.95 -9.29 -19.38
N PHE A 78 -7.96 -10.13 -19.62
CA PHE A 78 -8.94 -9.85 -20.65
C PHE A 78 -9.86 -8.70 -20.21
N ALA A 79 -10.09 -7.75 -21.11
CA ALA A 79 -11.05 -6.68 -20.89
C ALA A 79 -12.47 -7.25 -20.79
N GLU A 80 -13.28 -6.63 -19.93
CA GLU A 80 -14.72 -6.89 -19.87
C GLU A 80 -15.39 -6.19 -21.05
N CYS A 81 -15.37 -6.86 -22.20
CA CYS A 81 -16.13 -6.44 -23.36
C CYS A 81 -17.62 -6.58 -23.03
N ALA A 82 -18.34 -5.45 -22.97
CA ALA A 82 -19.78 -5.50 -23.07
C ALA A 82 -20.12 -6.13 -24.42
N ASN A 83 -20.58 -7.38 -24.41
CA ASN A 83 -21.30 -7.92 -25.55
C ASN A 83 -22.54 -7.04 -25.70
N GLN A 84 -22.50 -6.08 -26.63
CA GLN A 84 -23.66 -5.34 -27.10
C GLN A 84 -24.55 -6.31 -27.90
N GLY A 85 -25.06 -7.35 -27.24
CA GLY A 85 -25.98 -8.32 -27.84
C GLY A 85 -27.20 -7.55 -28.34
N GLY A 86 -27.27 -7.38 -29.66
CA GLY A 86 -28.43 -6.86 -30.36
C GLY A 86 -29.52 -7.90 -30.53
#